data_AF-A0A815LNQ2-F1
#
_entry.id   AF-A0A815LNQ2-F1
#
_cell.length_a   1.000
_cell.length_b   1.000
_cell.length_c   1.000
_cell.angle_alpha   90.00
_cell.angle_beta   90.00
_cell.angle_gamma   90.00
#
_symmetry.space_group_name_H-M   'P 1'
#
loop_
_entity.id
_entity.type
_entity.pdbx_description
1 polymer ?
#
loop_
_entity_poly.entity_id
_entity_poly.type
_entity_poly.pdbx_seq_one_letter_code
_entity_poly.pdbx_strand_id
1 'polypeptide(L)'
;MKFKENVKFAILKNLIRINYDRMIIQQNSYWPKGFMVWGGVSSHGKTTLRFVEPGAKINFNYYINNILKPFLRRDVPRLFPEN
;
A
#
# COMPACT_ATOMS: atom_id res chain seq x y z
N MET A 1 30.48 25.43 -12.52
CA MET A 1 30.21 24.63 -11.31
C MET A 1 28.71 24.38 -11.20
N LYS A 2 28.24 23.34 -11.90
CA LYS A 2 26.85 22.88 -11.92
C LYS A 2 26.79 21.60 -11.09
N PHE A 3 26.40 21.69 -9.83
CA PHE A 3 26.27 20.49 -8.99
C PHE A 3 25.27 20.81 -7.88
N LYS A 4 24.02 20.33 -8.02
CA LYS A 4 23.21 19.73 -6.93
C LYS A 4 21.70 19.60 -7.18
N GLU A 5 21.13 20.12 -8.27
CA GLU A 5 19.67 19.99 -8.46
C GLU A 5 19.24 18.79 -9.32
N ASN A 6 20.01 18.40 -10.33
CA ASN A 6 19.63 17.28 -11.21
C ASN A 6 19.83 15.88 -10.60
N VAL A 7 20.66 15.78 -9.56
CA VAL A 7 20.95 14.49 -8.90
C VAL A 7 19.83 14.12 -7.93
N LYS A 8 19.18 15.09 -7.26
CA LYS A 8 18.07 14.81 -6.34
C LYS A 8 16.82 14.31 -7.08
N PHE A 9 16.47 14.89 -8.23
CA PHE A 9 15.32 14.44 -9.03
C PHE A 9 15.53 13.08 -9.71
N ALA A 10 16.75 12.78 -10.17
CA ALA A 10 17.08 11.47 -10.74
C ALA A 10 17.15 10.37 -9.67
N ILE A 11 17.69 10.70 -8.49
CA ILE A 11 17.72 9.80 -7.32
C ILE A 11 16.29 9.52 -6.85
N LEU A 12 15.40 10.52 -6.74
CA LEU A 12 13.99 10.30 -6.34
C LEU A 12 13.22 9.44 -7.34
N LYS A 13 13.43 9.62 -8.66
CA LYS A 13 12.81 8.79 -9.70
C LYS A 13 13.32 7.35 -9.71
N ASN A 14 14.59 7.13 -9.35
CA ASN A 14 15.16 5.77 -9.20
C ASN A 14 14.84 5.13 -7.84
N LEU A 15 14.60 5.91 -6.78
CA LEU A 15 14.18 5.42 -5.46
C LEU A 15 12.70 5.05 -5.39
N ILE A 16 11.87 5.58 -6.30
CA ILE A 16 10.42 5.31 -6.34
C ILE A 16 10.01 4.90 -7.75
N ARG A 17 10.83 4.09 -8.44
CA ARG A 17 10.32 3.32 -9.58
C ARG A 17 9.54 2.13 -9.01
N ILE A 18 8.32 2.40 -8.52
CA ILE A 18 7.35 1.34 -8.20
C ILE A 18 6.95 0.74 -9.53
N ASN A 19 7.71 -0.27 -9.96
CA ASN A 19 7.37 -1.07 -11.11
C ASN A 19 6.21 -1.97 -10.70
N TYR A 20 4.98 -1.59 -11.06
CA TYR A 20 3.76 -2.34 -10.73
C TYR A 20 3.78 -3.78 -11.27
N ASP A 21 4.61 -4.09 -12.27
CA ASP A 21 4.79 -5.46 -12.78
C ASP A 21 5.52 -6.37 -11.78
N ARG A 22 6.31 -5.81 -10.85
CA ARG A 22 6.99 -6.56 -9.77
C ARG A 22 6.15 -6.70 -8.49
N MET A 23 4.96 -6.11 -8.42
CA MET A 23 4.00 -6.42 -7.34
C MET A 23 3.35 -7.81 -7.54
N ILE A 24 3.59 -8.47 -8.68
CA ILE A 24 3.37 -9.91 -8.78
C ILE A 24 4.50 -10.60 -8.04
N ILE A 25 4.19 -11.15 -6.88
CA ILE A 25 5.08 -12.02 -6.11
C ILE A 25 5.45 -13.17 -7.04
N GLN A 26 6.68 -13.19 -7.58
CA GLN A 26 7.20 -14.35 -8.29
C GLN A 26 7.22 -15.51 -7.30
N GLN A 27 6.30 -16.46 -7.49
CA GLN A 27 6.23 -17.66 -6.66
C GLN A 27 7.43 -18.54 -6.98
N ASN A 28 8.46 -18.48 -6.13
CA ASN A 28 9.50 -19.51 -6.10
C ASN A 28 9.00 -20.65 -5.20
N SER A 29 9.04 -21.90 -5.70
CA SER A 29 8.51 -23.11 -5.03
C SER A 29 9.05 -23.35 -3.62
N TYR A 30 10.16 -22.70 -3.24
CA TYR A 30 10.84 -22.86 -1.95
C TYR A 30 10.41 -21.83 -0.89
N TRP A 31 9.61 -20.82 -1.26
CA TRP A 31 9.17 -19.76 -0.37
C TRP A 31 7.67 -19.90 -0.05
N PRO A 32 7.23 -19.72 1.21
CA PRO A 32 5.81 -19.71 1.54
C PRO A 32 5.12 -18.63 0.72
N LYS A 33 3.89 -18.91 0.23
CA LYS A 33 3.13 -17.95 -0.57
C LYS A 33 3.07 -16.61 0.18
N GLY A 34 3.68 -15.59 -0.43
CA GLY A 34 3.65 -14.25 0.14
C GLY A 34 2.20 -13.77 0.24
N PHE A 35 1.87 -13.11 1.35
CA PHE A 35 0.58 -12.47 1.55
C PHE A 35 0.72 -10.95 1.45
N MET A 36 -0.34 -10.29 1.02
CA MET A 36 -0.38 -8.83 0.94
C MET A 36 -1.25 -8.29 2.07
N VAL A 37 -0.84 -7.16 2.65
CA VAL A 37 -1.57 -6.49 3.73
C VAL A 37 -1.72 -5.02 3.39
N TRP A 38 -2.90 -4.48 3.65
CA TRP A 38 -3.18 -3.05 3.62
C TRP A 38 -3.25 -2.51 5.05
N GLY A 39 -2.62 -1.36 5.27
CA GLY A 39 -2.66 -0.62 6.53
C GLY A 39 -2.17 0.80 6.37
N GLY A 40 -2.63 1.69 7.23
CA GLY A 40 -2.22 3.09 7.30
C GLY A 40 -1.92 3.53 8.72
N VAL A 41 -1.10 4.57 8.84
CA VAL A 41 -0.79 5.23 10.12
C VAL A 41 -1.07 6.72 9.96
N SER A 42 -1.73 7.31 10.95
CA SER A 42 -2.05 8.73 11.03
C SER A 42 -1.67 9.28 12.41
N SER A 43 -1.74 10.59 12.60
CA SER A 43 -1.59 11.23 13.92
C SER A 43 -2.59 10.70 14.96
N HIS A 44 -3.76 10.24 14.52
CA HIS A 44 -4.80 9.67 15.38
C HIS A 44 -4.62 8.17 15.64
N GLY A 45 -3.55 7.57 15.12
CA GLY A 45 -3.20 6.17 15.30
C GLY A 45 -3.22 5.35 14.02
N LYS A 46 -3.12 4.03 14.19
CA LYS A 46 -3.02 3.04 13.12
C LYS A 46 -4.38 2.48 12.71
N THR A 47 -4.56 2.16 11.43
CA THR A 47 -5.74 1.42 10.94
C THR A 47 -5.64 -0.06 11.32
N THR A 48 -6.78 -0.76 11.33
CA THR A 48 -6.75 -2.22 11.33
C THR A 48 -6.06 -2.73 10.08
N LEU A 49 -5.14 -3.68 10.24
CA LEU A 49 -4.48 -4.35 9.12
C LEU A 49 -5.49 -5.23 8.38
N ARG A 50 -5.54 -5.11 7.05
CA ARG A 50 -6.45 -5.86 6.18
C ARG A 50 -5.65 -6.77 5.28
N PHE A 51 -5.82 -8.06 5.46
CA PHE A 51 -5.16 -9.06 4.62
C PHE A 51 -5.88 -9.14 3.27
N VAL A 52 -5.09 -9.05 2.21
CA VAL A 52 -5.54 -9.26 0.84
C VAL A 52 -5.43 -10.74 0.56
N GLU A 53 -6.46 -11.27 -0.07
CA GLU A 53 -6.52 -12.69 -0.43
C GLU A 53 -5.34 -13.06 -1.35
N PRO A 54 -4.60 -14.15 -1.08
CA PRO A 54 -3.50 -14.58 -1.91
C PRO A 54 -3.92 -14.79 -3.37
N GLY A 55 -3.23 -14.13 -4.31
CA GLY A 55 -3.54 -14.22 -5.74
C GLY A 55 -4.67 -13.29 -6.22
N ALA A 56 -5.31 -12.53 -5.33
CA ALA A 56 -6.30 -11.53 -5.73
C ALA A 56 -5.65 -10.39 -6.53
N LYS A 57 -6.21 -10.08 -7.69
CA LYS A 57 -5.85 -8.88 -8.46
C LYS A 57 -6.51 -7.66 -7.81
N ILE A 58 -5.72 -6.79 -7.22
CA ILE A 58 -6.22 -5.51 -6.69
C ILE A 58 -6.59 -4.59 -7.85
N ASN A 59 -7.83 -4.68 -8.28
CA ASN A 59 -8.46 -3.70 -9.16
C ASN A 59 -9.33 -2.74 -8.34
N PHE A 60 -9.93 -1.76 -9.01
CA PHE A 60 -10.78 -0.76 -8.39
C PHE A 60 -11.92 -1.38 -7.56
N ASN A 61 -12.68 -2.33 -8.14
CA ASN A 61 -13.81 -2.97 -7.46
C ASN A 61 -13.37 -3.73 -6.22
N TYR A 62 -12.24 -4.43 -6.29
CA TYR A 62 -11.66 -5.13 -5.14
C TYR A 62 -11.27 -4.14 -4.05
N TYR A 63 -10.56 -3.06 -4.40
CA TYR A 63 -10.12 -2.05 -3.44
C TYR A 63 -11.30 -1.38 -2.75
N ILE A 64 -12.32 -0.95 -3.50
CA ILE A 64 -13.49 -0.29 -2.93
C ILE A 64 -14.23 -1.21 -1.95
N ASN A 65 -14.48 -2.46 -2.33
CA ASN A 65 -15.33 -3.36 -1.54
C ASN A 65 -14.59 -4.01 -0.37
N ASN A 66 -13.35 -4.43 -0.58
CA ASN A 66 -12.61 -5.22 0.42
C ASN A 66 -11.70 -4.37 1.32
N ILE A 67 -11.30 -3.16 0.88
CA ILE A 67 -10.39 -2.30 1.61
C ILE A 67 -11.09 -1.00 2.05
N LEU A 68 -11.57 -0.20 1.11
CA LEU A 68 -12.04 1.16 1.38
C LEU A 68 -13.33 1.20 2.21
N LYS A 69 -14.40 0.51 1.77
CA LYS A 69 -15.68 0.48 2.51
C LYS A 69 -15.48 -0.02 3.96
N PRO A 70 -14.76 -1.13 4.20
CA PRO A 70 -14.47 -1.57 5.57
C PRO A 70 -13.64 -0.58 6.39
N PHE A 71 -12.68 0.13 5.78
CA PHE A 71 -11.89 1.19 6.42
C PHE A 71 -12.80 2.35 6.85
N LEU A 72 -13.59 2.89 5.92
CA LEU A 72 -14.52 3.99 6.20
C LEU A 72 -15.52 3.64 7.30
N ARG A 73 -16.03 2.41 7.32
CA ARG A 73 -17.03 1.99 8.31
C ARG A 73 -16.46 1.76 9.71
N ARG A 74 -15.22 1.30 9.84
CA ARG A 74 -14.65 0.84 11.14
C ARG A 74 -13.55 1.73 11.68
N ASP A 75 -12.62 2.13 10.83
CA ASP A 75 -11.43 2.85 11.26
C ASP A 75 -11.68 4.35 11.31
N VAL A 76 -12.44 4.91 10.36
CA VAL A 76 -12.66 6.37 10.32
C VAL A 76 -13.36 6.90 11.58
N PRO A 77 -14.51 6.35 12.06
CA PRO A 77 -15.15 6.87 13.27
C PRO A 77 -14.26 6.72 14.52
N ARG A 78 -13.39 5.71 14.54
CA ARG A 78 -12.46 5.46 15.65
C ARG A 78 -11.27 6.41 15.64
N LEU A 79 -10.74 6.72 14.45
CA LEU A 79 -9.56 7.57 14.28
C LEU A 79 -9.94 9.06 14.23
N PHE A 80 -11.13 9.38 13.74
CA PHE A 80 -11.61 10.74 13.54
C PHE A 80 -13.04 10.83 14.10
N PRO A 81 -13.20 10.87 15.43
CA PRO A 81 -14.51 11.10 16.03
C PRO A 81 -14.99 12.51 15.67
N GLU A 82 -16.28 12.66 15.38
CA GLU A 82 -16.89 14.00 15.26
C GLU A 82 -17.04 14.56 16.67
N ASN A 83 -16.44 15.75 16.89
CA ASN A 83 -16.45 16.47 18.16
C ASN A 83 -17.75 17.24 18.37
#